data_AF-W2CIE0-F1
#
_entry.id   AF-W2CIE0-F1
#
_cell.length_a   1.000
_cell.length_b   1.000
_cell.length_c   1.000
_cell.angle_alpha   90.00
_cell.angle_beta   90.00
_cell.angle_gamma   90.00
#
_symmetry.space_group_name_H-M   'P 1'
#
loop_
_entity.id
_entity.type
_entity.pdbx_description
1 polymer ?
#
loop_
_entity_poly.entity_id
_entity_poly.type
_entity_poly.pdbx_seq_one_letter_code
_entity_poly.pdbx_strand_id
1 'polypeptide(L)'
;MKEEPMNTPPGCPIRIGFGSLKGGTGKSTLAEITASYLCYTEGLRLFVVDCDYSQYSFFGLRERDKQTIQNGEPALQARMKKHFEALGREAYRVIKSTAARAEEDVRRF
;
A
#
# COMPACT_ATOMS: atom_id res chain seq x y z
N MET A 1 -1.21 14.42 26.34
CA MET A 1 -0.40 14.60 25.12
C MET A 1 -1.13 15.65 24.30
N LYS A 2 -0.53 16.83 24.05
CA LYS A 2 -1.18 17.85 23.23
C LYS A 2 -0.95 17.48 21.77
N GLU A 3 -2.01 17.28 21.01
CA GLU A 3 -1.92 17.12 19.56
C GLU A 3 -1.56 18.48 18.97
N GLU A 4 -0.33 18.60 18.46
CA GLU A 4 0.03 19.75 17.64
C GLU A 4 -0.61 19.58 16.25
N PRO A 5 -1.21 20.64 15.68
CA PRO A 5 -1.78 20.57 14.35
C PRO A 5 -0.67 20.28 13.34
N MET A 6 -0.86 19.21 12.57
CA MET A 6 0.08 18.79 11.53
C MET A 6 0.13 19.84 10.41
N ASN A 7 1.09 20.77 10.52
CA ASN A 7 1.32 21.84 9.57
C ASN A 7 2.04 21.29 8.32
N THR A 8 1.32 20.55 7.49
CA THR A 8 1.86 19.98 6.25
C THR A 8 1.79 21.05 5.16
N PRO A 9 2.91 21.55 4.63
CA PRO A 9 2.88 22.53 3.54
C PRO A 9 2.17 21.95 2.31
N PRO A 10 1.43 22.77 1.55
CA PRO A 10 0.71 22.32 0.37
C PRO A 10 1.66 21.64 -0.63
N GLY A 11 1.31 20.43 -1.04
CA GLY A 11 2.12 19.62 -1.96
C GLY A 11 3.04 18.58 -1.29
N CYS A 12 3.19 18.59 0.04
CA CYS A 12 3.94 17.54 0.74
C CYS A 12 3.01 16.37 1.10
N PRO A 13 3.33 15.12 0.72
CA PRO A 13 2.48 13.97 1.02
C PRO A 13 2.46 13.66 2.53
N ILE A 14 1.31 13.21 3.03
CA ILE A 14 1.18 12.67 4.38
C ILE A 14 1.90 11.31 4.43
N ARG A 15 2.78 11.13 5.41
CA ARG A 15 3.53 9.89 5.64
C ARG A 15 2.95 9.17 6.84
N ILE A 16 2.57 7.91 6.66
CA ILE A 16 2.02 7.06 7.72
C ILE A 16 2.97 5.87 7.89
N GLY A 17 3.51 5.70 9.09
CA GLY A 17 4.45 4.62 9.42
C GLY A 17 3.82 3.59 10.35
N PHE A 18 4.01 2.31 10.05
CA PHE A 18 3.56 1.19 10.89
C PHE A 18 4.79 0.45 11.44
N GLY A 19 5.06 0.59 12.74
CA GLY A 19 6.26 0.06 13.39
C GLY A 19 5.96 -0.68 14.71
N SER A 20 6.78 -1.68 15.03
CA SER A 20 6.72 -2.46 16.27
C SER A 20 8.02 -3.25 16.43
N LEU A 21 8.52 -3.33 17.66
CA LEU A 21 9.70 -4.13 18.02
C LEU A 21 9.42 -5.64 18.04
N LYS A 22 8.14 -6.04 18.01
CA LYS A 22 7.72 -7.45 17.99
C LYS A 22 7.26 -7.87 16.60
N GLY A 23 7.67 -9.07 16.17
CA GLY A 23 7.09 -9.77 15.03
C GLY A 23 5.64 -10.19 15.32
N GLY A 24 4.84 -10.38 14.27
CA GLY A 24 3.48 -10.94 14.41
C GLY A 24 2.41 -10.03 15.02
N THR A 25 2.69 -8.74 15.28
CA THR A 25 1.71 -7.81 15.87
C THR A 25 0.68 -7.24 14.89
N GLY A 26 0.62 -7.75 13.65
CA GLY A 26 -0.36 -7.31 12.64
C GLY A 26 -0.03 -5.99 11.93
N LYS A 27 1.22 -5.50 11.96
CA LYS A 27 1.62 -4.25 11.28
C LYS A 27 1.22 -4.22 9.80
N SER A 28 1.59 -5.27 9.06
CA SER A 28 1.35 -5.35 7.63
C SER A 28 -0.13 -5.43 7.32
N THR A 29 -0.90 -6.18 8.12
CA THR A 29 -2.37 -6.23 8.02
C THR A 29 -2.99 -4.86 8.25
N LEU A 30 -2.57 -4.14 9.29
CA LEU A 30 -3.09 -2.80 9.56
C LEU A 30 -2.71 -1.81 8.43
N ALA A 31 -1.47 -1.88 7.93
CA ALA A 31 -1.02 -1.07 6.81
C ALA A 31 -1.83 -1.36 5.54
N GLU A 32 -2.13 -2.62 5.26
CA GLU A 32 -2.92 -3.07 4.11
C GLU A 32 -4.36 -2.58 4.18
N ILE A 33 -5.03 -2.79 5.32
CA ILE A 33 -6.41 -2.33 5.53
C ILE A 33 -6.47 -0.80 5.39
N THR A 34 -5.51 -0.09 5.99
CA THR A 34 -5.44 1.37 5.91
C THR A 34 -5.24 1.84 4.47
N ALA A 35 -4.27 1.26 3.74
CA ALA A 35 -4.01 1.63 2.34
C ALA A 35 -5.21 1.33 1.43
N SER A 36 -5.86 0.18 1.61
CA SER A 36 -7.03 -0.21 0.83
C SER A 36 -8.23 0.69 1.11
N TYR A 37 -8.50 1.04 2.37
CA TYR A 37 -9.56 1.97 2.72
C TYR A 37 -9.30 3.36 2.13
N LEU A 38 -8.12 3.93 2.37
CA LEU A 38 -7.79 5.27 1.87
C LEU A 38 -7.81 5.34 0.34
N CYS A 39 -7.36 4.28 -0.36
CA CYS A 39 -7.32 4.29 -1.81
C CYS A 39 -8.67 4.00 -2.47
N TYR A 40 -9.35 2.95 -2.03
CA TYR A 40 -10.53 2.42 -2.71
C TYR A 40 -11.86 2.91 -2.12
N THR A 41 -11.87 3.36 -0.87
CA THR A 41 -13.06 3.95 -0.23
C THR A 41 -12.98 5.48 -0.25
N GLU A 42 -11.87 6.07 0.19
CA GLU A 42 -11.72 7.53 0.25
C GLU A 42 -11.19 8.16 -1.05
N GLY A 43 -10.80 7.33 -2.03
CA GLY A 43 -10.35 7.83 -3.33
C GLY A 43 -9.01 8.57 -3.31
N LEU A 44 -8.21 8.45 -2.24
CA LEU A 44 -6.90 9.09 -2.13
C LEU A 44 -5.86 8.38 -3.01
N ARG A 45 -4.92 9.17 -3.54
CA ARG A 45 -3.76 8.63 -4.27
C ARG A 45 -2.65 8.35 -3.28
N LEU A 46 -2.19 7.10 -3.26
CA LEU A 46 -1.09 6.65 -2.40
C LEU A 46 -0.29 5.55 -3.08
N PHE A 47 0.89 5.29 -2.54
CA PHE A 47 1.64 4.07 -2.74
C PHE A 47 2.11 3.58 -1.35
N VAL A 48 2.49 2.31 -1.28
CA VAL A 48 3.03 1.70 -0.07
C VAL A 48 4.51 1.43 -0.28
N VAL A 49 5.32 1.70 0.74
CA VAL A 49 6.74 1.29 0.79
C VAL A 49 6.86 0.19 1.84
N ASP A 50 6.98 -1.05 1.39
CA ASP A 50 7.22 -2.18 2.27
C ASP A 50 8.70 -2.19 2.67
N CYS A 51 8.96 -1.72 3.89
CA CYS A 51 10.29 -1.55 4.47
C CYS A 51 10.75 -2.77 5.29
N ASP A 52 9.95 -3.84 5.36
CA ASP A 52 10.30 -5.05 6.09
C ASP A 52 11.17 -5.97 5.22
N TYR A 53 12.45 -5.63 5.09
CA TYR A 53 13.41 -6.35 4.25
C TYR A 53 13.44 -7.87 4.47
N SER A 54 13.16 -8.30 5.70
CA SER A 54 13.24 -9.72 6.08
C SER A 54 12.04 -10.54 5.59
N GLN A 55 10.86 -9.94 5.48
CA GLN A 55 9.61 -10.67 5.22
C GLN A 55 8.82 -10.15 4.02
N TYR A 56 8.90 -8.85 3.72
CA TYR A 56 8.14 -8.16 2.67
C TYR A 56 6.68 -8.63 2.59
N SER A 57 6.03 -8.73 3.75
CA SER A 57 4.74 -9.41 3.88
C SER A 57 3.62 -8.71 3.11
N PHE A 58 3.64 -7.38 3.03
CA PHE A 58 2.68 -6.62 2.23
C PHE A 58 2.95 -6.84 0.74
N PHE A 59 4.19 -6.63 0.29
CA PHE A 59 4.54 -6.83 -1.11
C PHE A 59 4.22 -8.25 -1.57
N GLY A 60 4.59 -9.26 -0.76
CA GLY A 60 4.33 -10.66 -1.06
C GLY A 60 2.84 -10.98 -1.12
N LEU A 61 2.01 -10.35 -0.28
CA LEU A 61 0.56 -10.46 -0.39
C LEU A 61 0.06 -9.91 -1.72
N ARG A 62 0.50 -8.71 -2.10
CA ARG A 62 0.08 -8.09 -3.37
C ARG A 62 0.47 -8.93 -4.59
N GLU A 63 1.65 -9.53 -4.58
CA GLU A 63 2.07 -10.43 -5.68
C GLU A 63 1.21 -11.70 -5.74
N ARG A 64 0.85 -12.28 -4.60
CA ARG A 64 -0.07 -13.43 -4.57
C ARG A 64 -1.44 -13.05 -5.10
N ASP A 65 -2.00 -11.91 -4.70
CA ASP A 65 -3.31 -11.45 -5.21
C ASP A 65 -3.28 -11.28 -6.73
N LYS A 66 -2.21 -10.68 -7.26
CA LYS A 66 -1.99 -10.52 -8.69
C LYS A 66 -1.93 -11.88 -9.40
N GLN A 67 -1.17 -12.83 -8.86
CA GLN A 67 -1.07 -14.19 -9.42
C GLN A 67 -2.43 -14.92 -9.38
N THR A 68 -3.19 -14.78 -8.30
CA THR A 68 -4.53 -15.36 -8.17
C THR A 68 -5.48 -14.83 -9.24
N ILE A 69 -5.43 -13.53 -9.55
CA ILE A 69 -6.27 -12.95 -10.61
C ILE A 69 -5.78 -13.43 -11.99
N GLN A 70 -4.47 -13.36 -12.24
CA GLN A 70 -3.89 -13.69 -13.54
C GLN A 70 -4.06 -15.17 -13.93
N ASN A 71 -3.93 -16.07 -12.95
CA ASN A 71 -4.06 -17.51 -13.15
C ASN A 71 -5.48 -18.02 -12.84
N GLY A 72 -6.39 -17.13 -12.44
CA GLY A 72 -7.76 -17.47 -12.09
C GLY A 72 -8.66 -17.61 -13.31
N GLU A 73 -9.87 -18.12 -13.06
CA GLU A 73 -10.92 -18.31 -14.08
C GLU A 73 -11.21 -17.01 -14.84
N PRO A 74 -11.59 -17.08 -16.14
CA PRO A 74 -11.91 -15.91 -16.95
C PRO A 74 -12.95 -14.98 -16.31
N ALA A 75 -13.90 -15.54 -15.55
CA ALA A 75 -14.90 -14.77 -14.83
C ALA A 75 -14.29 -13.86 -13.74
N LEU A 76 -13.25 -14.31 -13.03
CA LEU A 76 -12.55 -13.50 -12.03
C LEU A 76 -11.78 -12.36 -12.69
N GLN A 77 -11.08 -12.65 -13.79
CA GLN A 77 -10.36 -11.65 -14.58
C GLN A 77 -11.30 -10.57 -15.12
N ALA A 78 -12.45 -10.98 -15.67
CA ALA A 78 -13.46 -10.06 -16.17
C ALA A 78 -14.04 -9.17 -15.05
N ARG A 79 -14.30 -9.73 -13.86
CA ARG A 79 -14.75 -8.97 -12.68
C ARG A 79 -13.72 -7.94 -12.24
N MET A 80 -12.45 -8.32 -12.18
CA MET A 80 -11.37 -7.40 -11.80
C MET A 80 -11.16 -6.29 -12.82
N LYS A 81 -11.19 -6.62 -14.12
CA LYS A 81 -11.14 -5.64 -15.20
C LYS A 81 -12.28 -4.62 -15.06
N LYS A 82 -13.52 -5.09 -14.95
CA LYS A 82 -14.70 -4.23 -14.79
C LYS A 82 -14.59 -3.36 -13.53
N HIS A 83 -14.07 -3.91 -12.43
CA HIS A 83 -13.86 -3.17 -11.20
C HIS A 83 -12.91 -1.98 -11.40
N PHE A 84 -11.72 -2.20 -11.97
CA PHE A 84 -10.75 -1.13 -12.19
C PHE A 84 -11.17 -0.13 -13.29
N GLU A 85 -11.90 -0.58 -14.31
CA GLU A 85 -12.52 0.31 -15.30
C GLU A 85 -13.53 1.26 -14.62
N ALA A 86 -14.40 0.74 -13.75
CA ALA A 86 -15.36 1.54 -13.00
C ALA A 86 -14.69 2.47 -11.97
N LEU A 87 -13.60 2.00 -11.34
CA LEU A 87 -12.81 2.80 -10.38
C LEU A 87 -12.07 3.95 -11.07
N GLY A 88 -11.77 3.83 -12.37
CA GLY A 88 -11.09 4.86 -13.16
C GLY A 88 -9.62 5.08 -12.79
N ARG A 89 -8.99 4.10 -12.14
CA ARG A 89 -7.56 4.12 -11.76
C ARG A 89 -7.03 2.71 -11.56
N GLU A 90 -5.71 2.57 -11.61
CA GLU A 90 -5.01 1.33 -11.29
C GLU A 90 -4.94 1.06 -9.79
N ALA A 91 -4.63 -0.18 -9.43
CA ALA A 91 -4.31 -0.55 -8.05
C ALA A 91 -3.10 0.25 -7.54
N TYR A 92 -3.12 0.66 -6.26
CA TYR A 92 -1.98 1.35 -5.67
C TYR A 92 -0.73 0.46 -5.69
N ARG A 93 0.44 1.08 -5.89
CA ARG A 93 1.73 0.36 -5.98
C ARG A 93 2.26 -0.01 -4.60
N VAL A 94 2.99 -1.11 -4.53
CA VAL A 94 3.77 -1.52 -3.36
C VAL A 94 5.24 -1.63 -3.77
N ILE A 95 6.08 -0.78 -3.19
CA ILE A 95 7.51 -0.67 -3.47
C ILE A 95 8.24 -1.44 -2.37
N LYS A 96 9.13 -2.36 -2.73
CA LYS A 96 10.05 -2.99 -1.78
C LYS A 96 11.21 -2.05 -1.50
N SER A 97 11.53 -1.84 -0.23
CA SER A 97 12.66 -1.03 0.20
C SER A 97 13.20 -1.50 1.55
N THR A 98 14.27 -0.87 2.01
CA THR A 98 14.65 -0.90 3.42
C THR A 98 14.24 0.40 4.09
N ALA A 99 14.05 0.40 5.41
CA ALA A 99 13.74 1.64 6.13
C ALA A 99 14.76 2.76 5.86
N ALA A 100 16.04 2.41 5.70
CA ALA A 100 17.12 3.37 5.40
C ALA A 100 17.03 3.96 3.98
N ARG A 101 16.43 3.25 3.03
CA ARG A 101 16.35 3.66 1.61
C ARG A 101 14.98 4.13 1.18
N ALA A 102 13.96 4.00 2.03
CA ALA A 102 12.57 4.29 1.69
C ALA A 102 12.38 5.67 1.02
N GLU A 103 12.91 6.74 1.59
CA GLU A 103 12.79 8.09 1.01
C GLU A 103 13.54 8.25 -0.32
N GLU A 104 14.67 7.56 -0.49
CA GLU A 104 15.42 7.57 -1.75
C GLU A 104 14.65 6.81 -2.84
N ASP A 105 14.19 5.60 -2.52
CA ASP A 105 13.48 4.74 -3.44
C ASP A 105 12.18 5.40 -3.89
N VAL A 106 11.45 6.05 -3.00
CA VAL A 106 10.22 6.80 -3.32
C VAL A 106 10.46 7.92 -4.33
N ARG A 107 11.58 8.65 -4.25
CA ARG A 107 11.88 9.75 -5.18
C ARG A 107 12.21 9.27 -6.60
N ARG A 108 12.52 7.99 -6.77
CA ARG A 108 12.83 7.38 -8.07
C ARG A 108 11.57 6.93 -8.82
N PHE A 109 10.40 6.98 -8.18
CA PHE A 109 9.09 6.65 -8.74
C PHE A 109 8.26 7.91 -8.97
#